data_AF-A0A239BJY5-F1
#
_entry.id   AF-A0A239BJY5-F1
#
_cell.length_a   1.000
_cell.length_b   1.000
_cell.length_c   1.000
_cell.angle_alpha   90.00
_cell.angle_beta   90.00
_cell.angle_gamma   90.00
#
_symmetry.space_group_name_H-M   'P 1'
#
loop_
_entity.id
_entity.type
_entity.pdbx_description
1 polymer ?
#
loop_
_entity_poly.entity_id
_entity_poly.type
_entity_poly.pdbx_seq_one_letter_code
_entity_poly.pdbx_strand_id
1 'polypeptide(L)'
;MPAPTRHKIYLEVVVLVPGNAVHLTDAEQQAIPCHYLLAQEAEKRMLVVEYTPGSDRATRERIIAVHLRAYSRRYQILSYQVFDDFVPALPAPAFS
;
A
#
# COMPACT_ATOMS: atom_id res chain seq x y z
N MET A 1 -34.37 15.59 4.97
CA MET A 1 -33.68 14.28 4.94
C MET A 1 -32.39 14.40 5.74
N PRO A 2 -32.10 13.50 6.69
CA PRO A 2 -30.77 13.50 7.33
C PRO A 2 -29.69 13.27 6.27
N ALA A 3 -28.55 13.94 6.41
CA ALA A 3 -27.40 13.70 5.54
C ALA A 3 -26.97 12.22 5.66
N PRO A 4 -26.59 11.56 4.56
CA PRO A 4 -26.14 10.18 4.62
C PRO A 4 -24.90 10.08 5.51
N THR A 5 -24.96 9.21 6.52
CA THR A 5 -23.81 8.90 7.37
C THR A 5 -22.68 8.36 6.49
N ARG A 6 -21.52 9.03 6.51
CA ARG A 6 -20.32 8.56 5.82
C ARG A 6 -19.55 7.63 6.75
N HIS A 7 -19.12 6.50 6.21
CA HIS A 7 -18.31 5.51 6.89
C HIS A 7 -16.91 5.48 6.30
N LYS A 8 -15.93 5.06 7.11
CA LYS A 8 -14.53 4.97 6.72
C LYS A 8 -14.02 3.54 6.90
N ILE A 9 -13.12 3.12 6.01
CA ILE A 9 -12.31 1.90 6.16
C ILE A 9 -10.86 2.33 6.01
N TYR A 10 -10.04 2.00 7.00
CA TYR A 10 -8.61 2.26 7.00
C TYR A 10 -7.89 1.00 6.55
N LEU A 11 -6.99 1.15 5.57
CA LEU A 11 -6.20 0.06 5.02
C LEU A 11 -4.73 0.42 5.11
N GLU A 12 -3.95 -0.38 5.81
CA GLU A 12 -2.49 -0.38 5.62
C GLU A 12 -2.19 -1.34 4.48
N VAL A 13 -1.48 -0.87 3.45
CA VAL A 13 -1.05 -1.68 2.31
C VAL A 13 0.46 -1.64 2.21
N VAL A 14 1.09 -2.79 1.99
CA VAL A 14 2.50 -2.89 1.64
C VAL A 14 2.56 -3.11 0.14
N VAL A 15 3.26 -2.23 -0.58
CA VAL A 15 3.37 -2.28 -2.03
C VAL A 15 4.81 -2.24 -2.50
N LEU A 16 5.11 -2.92 -3.60
CA LEU A 16 6.38 -2.70 -4.30
C LEU A 16 6.31 -1.38 -5.08
N VAL A 17 7.31 -0.54 -4.87
CA VAL A 17 7.48 0.69 -5.62
C VAL A 17 8.17 0.33 -6.95
N PRO A 18 7.55 0.57 -8.11
CA PRO A 18 8.21 0.34 -9.37
C PRO A 18 9.35 1.36 -9.53
N GLY A 19 10.60 0.90 -9.56
CA GLY A 19 11.68 1.69 -10.19
C GLY A 19 13.04 1.82 -9.51
N ASN A 20 13.38 1.10 -8.44
CA ASN A 20 14.70 1.31 -7.80
C ASN A 20 15.70 0.22 -8.20
N ALA A 21 16.04 0.15 -9.49
CA ALA A 21 17.20 -0.65 -9.90
C ALA A 21 18.46 0.04 -9.37
N VAL A 22 19.25 -0.66 -8.57
CA VAL A 22 20.56 -0.17 -8.15
C VAL A 22 21.53 -0.57 -9.24
N HIS A 23 21.99 0.39 -10.01
CA HIS A 23 23.02 0.17 -11.00
C HIS A 23 24.34 -0.14 -10.29
N LEU A 24 24.96 -1.25 -10.65
CA LEU A 24 26.33 -1.56 -10.23
C LEU A 24 27.28 -0.53 -10.85
N THR A 25 28.34 -0.19 -10.12
CA THR A 25 29.44 0.64 -10.63
C THR A 25 30.28 -0.12 -11.66
N ASP A 26 31.04 0.60 -12.50
CA ASP A 26 31.88 0.00 -13.53
C ASP A 26 32.89 -1.03 -12.97
N ALA A 27 33.42 -0.79 -11.76
CA ALA A 27 34.35 -1.70 -11.10
C ALA A 27 33.67 -3.00 -10.61
N GLU A 28 32.42 -2.91 -10.14
CA GLU A 28 31.64 -4.06 -9.67
C GLU A 28 31.18 -4.93 -10.85
N GLN A 29 30.82 -4.31 -11.98
CA GLN A 29 30.46 -5.01 -13.21
C GLN A 29 31.63 -5.81 -13.81
N GLN A 30 32.87 -5.34 -13.64
CA GLN A 30 34.07 -6.05 -14.12
C GLN A 30 34.45 -7.25 -13.24
N ALA A 31 34.04 -7.25 -11.96
CA ALA A 31 34.45 -8.27 -11.00
C ALA A 31 33.59 -9.55 -11.05
N ILE A 32 32.32 -9.46 -11.47
CA ILE A 32 31.36 -10.58 -11.44
C ILE A 32 30.44 -10.48 -12.67
N PRO A 33 30.09 -11.58 -13.37
CA PRO A 33 29.20 -11.56 -14.53
C PRO A 33 27.71 -11.30 -14.19
N CYS A 34 27.43 -10.44 -13.21
CA CYS A 34 26.09 -10.01 -12.83
C CYS A 34 25.88 -8.57 -13.31
N HIS A 35 24.94 -8.35 -14.24
CA HIS A 35 24.83 -7.08 -14.96
C HIS A 35 23.86 -6.08 -14.29
N TYR A 36 23.05 -6.53 -13.32
CA TYR A 36 22.08 -5.69 -12.61
C TYR A 36 21.67 -6.30 -11.26
N LEU A 37 21.49 -5.45 -10.25
CA LEU A 37 20.80 -5.75 -9.00
C LEU A 37 19.43 -5.06 -9.02
N LEU A 38 18.35 -5.84 -9.07
CA LEU A 38 16.99 -5.30 -8.97
C LEU A 38 16.64 -5.19 -7.48
N ALA A 39 16.82 -4.01 -6.88
CA ALA A 39 16.26 -3.77 -5.56
C ALA A 39 14.74 -3.63 -5.69
N GLN A 40 14.01 -4.48 -4.97
CA GLN A 40 12.56 -4.39 -4.85
C GLN A 40 12.25 -3.71 -3.52
N GLU A 41 12.03 -2.40 -3.56
CA GLU A 41 11.63 -1.65 -2.37
C GLU A 41 10.15 -1.80 -2.11
N ALA A 42 9.83 -2.14 -0.86
CA ALA A 42 8.47 -2.20 -0.36
C ALA A 42 8.17 -0.94 0.46
N GLU A 43 7.07 -0.26 0.13
CA GLU A 43 6.57 0.90 0.87
C GLU A 43 5.28 0.52 1.60
N LYS A 44 5.21 0.88 2.88
CA LYS A 44 4.00 0.78 3.68
C LYS A 44 3.20 2.08 3.54
N ARG A 45 1.93 1.97 3.14
CA ARG A 45 1.04 3.11 2.90
C ARG A 45 -0.27 2.95 3.65
N MET A 46 -0.79 4.07 4.16
CA MET A 46 -2.12 4.14 4.75
C MET A 46 -3.11 4.71 3.74
N LEU A 47 -4.18 3.96 3.46
CA LEU A 47 -5.28 4.35 2.60
C LEU A 47 -6.56 4.50 3.42
N VAL A 48 -7.40 5.46 3.03
CA VAL A 48 -8.73 5.66 3.63
C VAL A 48 -9.77 5.54 2.52
N VAL A 49 -10.72 4.62 2.69
CA VAL A 49 -11.88 4.49 1.81
C VAL A 49 -13.08 5.11 2.52
N GLU A 50 -13.59 6.22 1.98
CA GLU A 50 -14.84 6.82 2.43
C GLU A 50 -16.01 6.30 1.59
N TYR A 51 -17.09 5.87 2.24
CA TYR A 51 -18.27 5.34 1.56
C TYR A 51 -19.57 5.67 2.29
N THR A 52 -20.68 5.64 1.54
CA THR A 52 -22.03 5.71 2.11
C THR A 52 -22.66 4.32 2.06
N PRO A 53 -23.09 3.75 3.19
CA PRO A 53 -23.83 2.49 3.20
C PRO A 53 -25.17 2.74 2.50
N GLY A 54 -25.48 1.95 1.48
CA GLY A 54 -26.72 2.15 0.71
C GLY A 54 -27.26 0.92 0.01
N SER A 55 -26.54 -0.21 -0.01
CA SER A 55 -27.07 -1.46 -0.52
C SER A 55 -26.44 -2.65 0.20
N ASP A 56 -27.22 -3.72 0.40
CA ASP A 56 -26.74 -4.99 0.98
C ASP A 56 -25.61 -5.64 0.16
N ARG A 57 -25.49 -5.27 -1.12
CA ARG A 57 -24.41 -5.75 -2.01
C ARG A 57 -23.07 -5.05 -1.78
N ALA A 58 -23.06 -3.93 -1.06
CA ALA A 58 -21.88 -3.14 -0.74
C ALA A 58 -21.33 -3.52 0.63
N THR A 59 -21.06 -4.82 0.84
CA THR A 59 -20.42 -5.28 2.08
C THR A 59 -19.02 -4.66 2.20
N ARG A 60 -18.52 -4.58 3.44
CA ARG A 60 -17.19 -4.04 3.73
C ARG A 60 -16.11 -4.74 2.91
N GLU A 61 -16.16 -6.06 2.82
CA GLU A 61 -15.20 -6.90 2.09
C GLU A 61 -15.25 -6.60 0.58
N ARG A 62 -16.44 -6.41 0.03
CA ARG A 62 -16.62 -6.07 -1.38
C ARG A 62 -16.02 -4.70 -1.68
N ILE A 63 -16.26 -3.72 -0.81
CA ILE A 63 -15.68 -2.37 -0.93
C ILE A 63 -14.15 -2.47 -0.92
N ILE A 64 -13.57 -3.18 0.04
CA ILE A 64 -12.12 -3.39 0.15
C ILE A 64 -11.57 -4.04 -1.13
N ALA A 65 -12.18 -5.13 -1.59
CA ALA A 65 -11.72 -5.86 -2.78
C ALA A 65 -11.72 -4.98 -4.04
N VAL A 66 -12.76 -4.16 -4.24
CA VAL A 66 -12.84 -3.23 -5.38
C VAL A 66 -11.72 -2.19 -5.32
N HIS A 67 -11.45 -1.63 -4.14
CA HIS A 67 -10.41 -0.60 -3.98
C HIS A 67 -9.00 -1.18 -4.10
N LEU A 68 -8.72 -2.35 -3.51
CA LEU A 68 -7.43 -3.04 -3.69
C LEU A 68 -7.19 -3.40 -5.16
N ARG A 69 -8.22 -3.86 -5.89
CA ARG A 69 -8.12 -4.13 -7.34
C ARG A 69 -7.88 -2.88 -8.16
N ALA A 70 -8.41 -1.73 -7.75
CA ALA A 70 -8.10 -0.45 -8.40
C ALA A 70 -6.66 -0.04 -8.11
N TYR A 71 -6.20 -0.18 -6.86
CA TYR A 71 -4.85 0.15 -6.42
C TYR A 71 -3.78 -0.74 -7.08
N SER A 72 -4.11 -2.02 -7.28
CA SER A 72 -3.22 -3.00 -7.91
C SER A 72 -2.93 -2.73 -9.39
N ARG A 73 -3.66 -1.79 -10.02
CA ARG A 73 -3.36 -1.34 -11.40
C ARG A 73 -2.11 -0.48 -11.48
N ARG A 74 -1.70 0.11 -10.36
CA ARG A 74 -0.55 1.03 -10.27
C ARG A 74 0.60 0.45 -9.45
N TYR A 75 0.30 -0.43 -8.51
CA TYR A 75 1.26 -0.97 -7.56
C TYR A 75 1.11 -2.49 -7.43
N GLN A 76 2.21 -3.21 -7.21
CA GLN A 76 2.12 -4.61 -6.80
C GLN A 76 1.90 -4.66 -5.29
N ILE A 77 0.71 -5.11 -4.87
CA ILE A 77 0.35 -5.21 -3.45
C ILE A 77 0.89 -6.53 -2.90
N LEU A 78 1.70 -6.45 -1.84
CA LEU A 78 2.29 -7.61 -1.16
C LEU A 78 1.38 -8.10 -0.02
N SER A 79 0.84 -7.17 0.76
CA SER A 79 -0.06 -7.47 1.87
C SER A 79 -0.96 -6.26 2.16
N TYR A 80 -2.05 -6.50 2.89
CA TYR A 80 -2.87 -5.43 3.45
C TYR A 80 -3.42 -5.83 4.82
N GLN A 81 -3.69 -4.83 5.65
CA GLN A 81 -4.37 -4.97 6.93
C GLN A 81 -5.50 -3.93 7.03
N VAL A 82 -6.62 -4.34 7.61
CA VAL A 82 -7.81 -3.49 7.76
C VAL A 82 -7.90 -3.03 9.21
N PHE A 83 -8.19 -1.75 9.42
CA PHE A 83 -8.42 -1.18 10.74
C PHE A 83 -9.83 -0.59 10.84
N ASP A 84 -10.41 -0.70 12.03
CA ASP A 84 -11.74 -0.17 12.34
C ASP A 84 -11.71 1.33 12.65
N ASP A 85 -10.53 1.86 13.00
CA ASP A 85 -10.30 3.28 13.28
C ASP A 85 -8.93 3.73 12.78
N PHE A 86 -8.71 5.05 12.72
CA PHE A 86 -7.40 5.59 12.34
C PHE A 86 -6.36 5.22 13.40
N VAL A 87 -5.38 4.41 13.02
CA VAL A 87 -4.19 4.17 13.84
C VAL A 87 -3.13 5.18 13.41
N PRO A 88 -2.84 6.23 14.22
CA PRO A 88 -1.67 7.06 13.95
C PRO A 88 -0.45 6.14 13.97
N ALA A 89 0.35 6.19 12.90
CA ALA A 89 1.64 5.51 12.90
C ALA A 89 2.36 5.89 14.19
N LEU A 90 2.77 4.89 14.98
CA LEU A 90 3.54 5.13 16.20
C LEU A 90 4.68 6.09 15.85
N PRO A 91 4.94 7.13 16.66
CA PRO A 91 6.07 8.02 16.40
C PRO A 91 7.31 7.15 16.23
N ALA A 92 8.12 7.45 15.20
CA ALA A 92 9.38 6.78 14.97
C ALA A 92 10.13 6.71 16.31
N PRO A 93 10.75 5.57 16.66
CA PRO A 93 11.47 5.46 17.92
C PRO A 93 12.43 6.64 18.00
N ALA A 94 12.29 7.45 19.06
CA ALA A 94 13.24 8.49 19.36
C ALA A 94 14.54 7.78 19.70
N PHE A 95 15.43 7.65 18.72
CA PHE A 95 16.80 7.26 18.97
C PHE A 95 17.44 8.42 19.74
N SER A 96 17.61 8.19 21.05
CA SER A 96 18.37 9.03 21.98
C SER A 96 19.87 8.93 21.71
#